data_AF-N9L8L1-F1
#
_entry.id   AF-N9L8L1-F1
#
_cell.length_a   1.000
_cell.length_b   1.000
_cell.length_c   1.000
_cell.angle_alpha   90.00
_cell.angle_beta   90.00
_cell.angle_gamma   90.00
#
_symmetry.space_group_name_H-M   'P 1'
#
loop_
_entity.id
_entity.type
_entity.pdbx_description
1 polymer ?
#
loop_
_entity_poly.entity_id
_entity_poly.type
_entity_poly.pdbx_seq_one_letter_code
_entity_poly.pdbx_strand_id
1 'polypeptide(L)' 'MIIPYQGEGADRDTTLKALNQILQPDYEIRFCVASDGADTLEFIPLPKSLWQNLDQKYLHNIDQFFRRFEPDSTFFG' A
#
# COMPACT_ATOMS: atom_id res chain seq x y z
N MET A 1 -18.12 9.04 0.91
CA MET A 1 -17.31 8.81 2.12
C MET A 1 -16.42 10.03 2.30
N ILE A 2 -16.50 10.72 3.44
CA ILE A 2 -15.61 11.85 3.75
C ILE A 2 -14.53 11.29 4.67
N ILE A 3 -13.27 11.43 4.29
CA ILE A 3 -12.14 11.06 5.15
C ILE A 3 -11.70 12.34 5.86
N PRO A 4 -11.91 12.43 7.19
CA PRO A 4 -11.60 13.65 7.93
C PRO A 4 -10.08 13.85 7.94
N TYR A 5 -9.62 14.88 7.23
CA TYR A 5 -8.22 15.28 7.22
C TYR A 5 -7.91 16.01 8.53
N GLN A 6 -7.06 15.41 9.39
CA GLN A 6 -6.79 15.94 10.73
C GLN A 6 -5.80 17.13 10.78
N GLY A 7 -5.47 17.75 9.66
CA GLY A 7 -4.58 18.92 9.62
C GLY A 7 -3.13 18.56 9.92
N GLU A 8 -2.46 19.27 10.84
CA GLU A 8 -1.06 19.00 11.25
C GLU A 8 -0.80 17.56 11.75
N GLY A 9 -1.85 16.78 12.05
CA GLY A 9 -1.79 15.34 12.39
C GLY A 9 -2.25 14.39 11.27
N ALA A 10 -2.52 14.88 10.06
CA ALA A 10 -2.85 14.04 8.91
C ALA A 10 -1.58 13.37 8.38
N ASP A 11 -1.21 12.31 9.09
CA ASP A 11 -0.06 11.47 8.79
C ASP A 11 -0.14 10.90 7.36
N ARG A 12 1.00 10.88 6.68
CA ARG A 12 1.16 10.34 5.33
C ARG A 12 0.72 8.88 5.28
N ASP A 13 0.98 8.11 6.34
CA ASP A 13 0.51 6.73 6.43
C ASP A 13 -1.01 6.67 6.51
N THR A 14 -1.64 7.55 7.29
CA THR A 14 -3.11 7.63 7.38
C THR A 14 -3.73 7.93 6.01
N THR A 15 -3.16 8.87 5.27
CA THR A 15 -3.64 9.22 3.92
C THR A 15 -3.47 8.04 2.95
N LEU A 16 -2.33 7.36 2.96
CA LEU A 16 -2.07 6.20 2.08
C LEU A 16 -2.99 5.02 2.41
N LYS A 17 -3.19 4.70 3.69
CA LYS A 17 -4.11 3.65 4.15
C LYS A 17 -5.54 3.95 3.71
N ALA A 18 -5.99 5.19 3.96
CA ALA A 18 -7.31 5.66 3.57
C ALA A 18 -7.53 5.59 2.06
N LEU A 19 -6.53 6.01 1.27
CA LEU A 19 -6.56 5.90 -0.19
C LEU A 19 -6.63 4.43 -0.64
N ASN A 20 -5.82 3.54 -0.06
CA ASN A 20 -5.84 2.12 -0.39
C ASN A 20 -7.21 1.48 -0.10
N GLN A 21 -7.89 1.89 0.99
CA GLN A 21 -9.24 1.45 1.31
C GLN A 21 -10.28 1.94 0.29
N ILE A 22 -10.22 3.20 -0.14
CA ILE A 22 -11.13 3.76 -1.15
C ILE A 22 -11.01 3.02 -2.49
N LEU A 23 -9.79 2.59 -2.83
CA LEU A 23 -9.49 1.91 -4.10
C LEU A 23 -9.98 0.45 -4.15
N GLN A 24 -10.30 -0.16 -3.02
CA GLN A 24 -10.88 -1.50 -2.98
C GLN A 24 -12.32 -1.50 -3.52
N PRO A 25 -12.76 -2.59 -4.16
CA PRO A 25 -12.04 -3.86 -4.38
C PRO A 25 -11.19 -3.89 -5.66
N ASP A 26 -11.29 -2.87 -6.52
CA ASP A 26 -10.79 -2.93 -7.89
C ASP A 26 -9.27 -2.79 -7.96
N TYR A 27 -8.68 -2.01 -7.05
CA TYR A 27 -7.25 -1.74 -6.98
C TYR A 27 -6.71 -1.96 -5.57
N GLU A 28 -5.42 -2.25 -5.48
CA GLU A 28 -4.67 -2.34 -4.22
C GLU A 28 -3.31 -1.66 -4.38
N ILE A 29 -2.99 -0.79 -3.44
CA ILE A 29 -1.66 -0.24 -3.24
C ILE A 29 -0.88 -1.21 -2.35
N ARG A 30 0.30 -1.64 -2.81
CA ARG A 30 1.27 -2.37 -1.98
C ARG A 30 2.58 -1.59 -1.89
N PHE A 31 3.29 -1.75 -0.77
CA PHE A 31 4.57 -1.12 -0.49
C PHE A 31 5.72 -1.93 -1.08
N CYS A 32 6.62 -1.30 -1.82
CA CYS A 32 7.83 -1.93 -2.34
C CYS A 32 8.85 -2.11 -1.22
N VAL A 33 9.04 -3.33 -0.74
CA VAL A 33 9.93 -3.64 0.39
C VAL A 33 11.38 -3.24 0.10
N ALA A 34 11.80 -3.28 -1.17
CA ALA A 34 13.14 -2.86 -1.57
C ALA A 34 13.43 -1.37 -1.35
N SER A 35 12.39 -0.53 -1.21
CA SER A 35 12.52 0.90 -0.93
C SER A 35 12.58 1.23 0.57
N ASP A 36 12.42 0.25 1.44
CA ASP A 36 12.42 0.47 2.90
C ASP A 36 13.79 1.00 3.38
N GLY A 37 13.77 2.11 4.12
CA GLY A 37 14.97 2.84 4.55
C GLY A 37 15.66 3.69 3.48
N ALA A 38 15.14 3.75 2.24
CA ALA A 38 15.63 4.67 1.22
C ALA A 38 15.18 6.12 1.49
N ASP A 39 15.82 7.08 0.80
CA ASP A 39 15.41 8.49 0.83
C ASP A 39 14.05 8.73 0.17
N THR A 40 13.67 7.83 -0.74
CA THR A 40 12.38 7.82 -1.44
C THR A 40 11.72 6.46 -1.29
N LEU A 41 10.50 6.44 -0.75
CA LEU A 41 9.69 5.23 -0.62
C LEU A 41 8.82 5.00 -1.86
N GLU A 42 8.58 3.74 -2.21
CA GLU A 42 7.84 3.35 -3.40
C GLU A 42 6.55 2.60 -3.05
N PHE A 43 5.45 3.02 -3.67
CA PHE A 43 4.12 2.44 -3.51
C PHE A 43 3.50 2.16 -4.88
N ILE A 44 2.92 0.97 -5.04
CA ILE A 44 2.52 0.46 -6.34
C ILE A 44 1.01 0.18 -6.34
N PRO A 45 0.20 1.06 -6.96
CA PRO A 45 -1.21 0.80 -7.22
C PRO A 45 -1.36 -0.10 -8.44
N LEU A 46 -2.01 -1.26 -8.29
CA LEU A 46 -2.39 -2.12 -9.42
C LEU A 46 -3.81 -2.65 -9.27
N PRO A 47 -4.47 -3.02 -10.38
CA PRO A 47 -5.72 -3.76 -10.33
C PRO A 47 -5.56 -5.04 -9.51
N LYS A 48 -6.58 -5.42 -8.73
CA LYS A 48 -6.55 -6.65 -7.92
C LYS A 48 -6.32 -7.89 -8.76
N SER A 49 -6.86 -7.92 -9.98
CA SER A 49 -6.65 -9.01 -10.96
C SER A 49 -5.18 -9.15 -11.36
N LEU A 50 -4.44 -8.05 -11.47
CA LEU A 50 -3.02 -8.09 -11.80
C LEU A 50 -2.20 -8.58 -10.61
N TRP A 51 -2.54 -8.16 -9.38
CA TRP A 51 -1.94 -8.73 -8.17
C TRP A 51 -2.16 -10.25 -8.08
N GLN A 52 -3.37 -10.73 -8.35
CA GLN A 52 -3.68 -12.16 -8.39
C GLN A 52 -2.84 -12.91 -9.45
N ASN A 53 -2.67 -12.33 -10.64
CA ASN A 53 -1.83 -12.91 -11.68
C ASN A 53 -0.35 -12.97 -11.26
N LEU A 54 0.15 -11.94 -10.58
CA LEU A 54 1.52 -11.94 -10.05
C LEU A 54 1.68 -12.99 -8.93
N ASP A 55 0.72 -13.08 -8.02
CA ASP A 55 0.67 -14.09 -6.97
C ASP A 55 0.75 -15.51 -7.55
N GLN A 56 -0.04 -15.81 -8.60
CA GLN A 56 0.00 -17.11 -9.27
C GLN A 56 1.32 -17.35 -10.00
N LYS A 57 1.85 -16.34 -10.70
CA LYS A 57 3.08 -16.45 -11.49
C LYS A 57 4.31 -16.72 -10.64
N TYR A 58 4.37 -16.15 -9.44
CA TYR A 58 5.53 -16.21 -8.54
C TYR A 58 5.31 -17.10 -7.31
N LEU A 59 4.36 -18.05 -7.39
CA LEU A 59 4.08 -19.06 -6.35
C LEU A 59 3.86 -18.44 -4.96
N HIS A 60 3.07 -17.36 -4.88
CA HIS A 60 2.70 -16.66 -3.65
C HIS A 60 3.85 -16.00 -2.87
N ASN A 61 5.00 -15.78 -3.49
CA ASN A 61 6.11 -15.04 -2.87
C ASN A 61 6.02 -13.52 -3.07
N ILE A 62 4.99 -13.00 -3.75
CA ILE A 62 4.93 -11.59 -4.15
C ILE A 62 4.85 -10.66 -2.93
N ASP A 63 4.20 -11.10 -1.83
CA ASP A 63 4.03 -10.31 -0.61
C ASP A 63 5.37 -10.03 0.11
N GLN A 64 6.43 -10.80 -0.18
CA GLN A 64 7.79 -10.55 0.32
C GLN A 64 8.47 -9.36 -0.37
N PHE A 65 8.07 -9.04 -1.60
CA PHE A 65 8.60 -7.94 -2.39
C PHE A 65 7.67 -6.72 -2.35
N PHE A 66 6.36 -6.98 -2.30
CA PHE A 66 5.31 -5.97 -2.33
C PHE A 66 4.34 -6.20 -1.17
N ARG A 67 4.61 -5.58 -0.02
CA ARG A 67 3.88 -5.78 1.23
C ARG A 67 2.52 -5.07 1.20
N ARG A 68 1.47 -5.73 1.67
CA ARG A 68 0.14 -5.12 1.85
C ARG A 68 0.15 -4.14 3.01
N PHE A 69 -0.81 -3.22 2.99
CA PHE A 69 -0.97 -2.29 4.11
C PHE A 69 -1.76 -2.97 5.21
N GLU A 70 -1.20 -2.98 6.42
CA GLU A 70 -1.89 -3.40 7.65
C GLU A 70 -2.31 -2.16 8.46
N PRO A 71 -3.30 -2.27 9.37
CA PRO A 71 -3.76 -1.15 10.18
C PRO A 71 -2.62 -0.43 10.94
N ASP A 72 -1.64 -1.19 11.40
CA ASP A 72 -0.45 -0.75 12.14
C ASP A 72 0.77 -0.50 11.25
N SER A 73 0.66 -0.61 9.92
CA SER A 73 1.78 -0.28 9.03
C SER A 73 2.24 1.15 9.21
N THR A 74 3.52 1.35 9.48
CA THR A 74 4.15 2.67 9.48
C THR A 74 5.17 2.70 8.35
N PHE A 75 5.09 3.71 7.49
CA PHE A 75 6.05 3.93 6.40
C PHE A 75 6.87 5.19 6.64
N PHE A 76 6.24 6.22 7.21
CA PHE A 76 6.90 7.47 7.52
C PHE A 76 7.07 7.63 9.04
N GLY A 77 8.32 7.79 9.49
CA GLY A 77 8.67 8.16 10.86
C GLY A 77 8.73 9.67 11.08
#